data_AF-A0A5C8E7V0-F1
#
_entry.id   AF-A0A5C8E7V0-F1
#
_cell.length_a   1.000
_cell.length_b   1.000
_cell.length_c   1.000
_cell.angle_alpha   90.00
_cell.angle_beta   90.00
_cell.angle_gamma   90.00
#
_symmetry.space_group_name_H-M   'P 1'
#
loop_
_entity.id
_entity.type
_entity.pdbx_description
1 polymer ?
#
loop_
_entity_poly.entity_id
_entity_poly.type
_entity_poly.pdbx_seq_one_letter_code
_entity_poly.pdbx_strand_id
1 'polypeptide(L)'
;MSDGWRLFLISAVVLGAALALERSFVPGIVPVGFADEPQPLWAVETAFVLRAVELIAAGVAVISFTLAMSASIKRKLGERRAR
;
A
#
# COMPACT_ATOMS: atom_id res chain seq x y z
N MET A 1 -11.97 -14.36 -9.38
CA MET A 1 -11.53 -13.72 -8.12
C MET A 1 -12.60 -12.74 -7.70
N SER A 2 -13.04 -12.72 -6.43
CA SER A 2 -13.97 -11.67 -6.00
C SER A 2 -13.32 -10.30 -6.10
N ASP A 3 -14.11 -9.25 -6.31
CA ASP A 3 -13.62 -7.89 -6.55
C ASP A 3 -12.69 -7.39 -5.43
N GLY A 4 -12.95 -7.78 -4.18
CA GLY A 4 -12.08 -7.47 -3.04
C GLY A 4 -10.66 -8.04 -3.15
N TRP A 5 -10.49 -9.27 -3.66
CA TRP A 5 -9.16 -9.85 -3.87
C TRP A 5 -8.40 -9.19 -5.02
N ARG A 6 -9.11 -8.73 -6.06
CA ARG A 6 -8.51 -7.96 -7.15
C ARG A 6 -8.00 -6.61 -6.68
N LEU A 7 -8.82 -5.88 -5.93
CA LEU A 7 -8.43 -4.58 -5.35
C LEU A 7 -7.22 -4.74 -4.42
N PHE A 8 -7.23 -5.74 -3.55
CA PHE A 8 -6.09 -6.04 -2.68
C PHE A 8 -4.78 -6.22 -3.47
N LEU A 9 -4.81 -7.01 -4.54
CA LEU A 9 -3.61 -7.27 -5.35
C LEU A 9 -3.14 -6.02 -6.09
N ILE A 10 -4.05 -5.24 -6.67
CA ILE A 10 -3.71 -3.99 -7.35
C ILE A 10 -3.06 -3.03 -6.34
N SER A 11 -3.65 -2.86 -5.16
CA SER A 11 -3.08 -2.02 -4.10
C SER A 11 -1.73 -2.53 -3.61
N ALA A 12 -1.55 -3.85 -3.49
CA ALA A 12 -0.27 -4.44 -3.13
C ALA A 12 0.81 -4.19 -4.19
N VAL A 13 0.46 -4.27 -5.48
CA VAL A 13 1.38 -3.95 -6.59
C VAL A 13 1.75 -2.47 -6.59
N VAL A 14 0.77 -1.58 -6.41
CA VAL A 14 1.02 -0.13 -6.32
C VAL A 14 1.92 0.20 -5.13
N LEU A 15 1.66 -0.41 -3.96
CA LEU A 15 2.49 -0.25 -2.77
C LEU A 15 3.93 -0.72 -3.01
N GLY A 16 4.11 -1.90 -3.60
CA GLY A 16 5.43 -2.43 -3.94
C GLY A 16 6.17 -1.56 -4.95
N ALA A 17 5.47 -1.03 -5.95
CA ALA A 17 6.04 -0.13 -6.94
C ALA A 17 6.48 1.21 -6.31
N ALA A 18 5.66 1.79 -5.42
CA ALA A 18 5.98 3.03 -4.72
C ALA A 18 7.23 2.86 -3.83
N LEU A 19 7.29 1.78 -3.05
CA LEU A 19 8.46 1.44 -2.23
C LEU A 19 9.72 1.25 -3.08
N ALA A 20 9.61 0.54 -4.21
CA ALA A 20 10.74 0.34 -5.11
C ALA A 20 11.24 1.67 -5.71
N LEU A 21 10.31 2.55 -6.10
CA LEU A 21 10.64 3.89 -6.60
C LEU A 21 11.30 4.75 -5.52
N GLU A 22 10.77 4.76 -4.29
CA GLU A 22 11.35 5.53 -3.18
C GLU A 22 12.80 5.11 -2.93
N ARG A 23 13.04 3.80 -2.83
CA ARG A 23 14.38 3.25 -2.59
C ARG A 23 15.34 3.47 -3.75
N SER A 24 14.85 3.62 -4.98
CA SER A 24 15.70 3.77 -6.17
C SER A 24 16.01 5.23 -6.51
N PHE A 25 15.03 6.13 -6.38
CA PHE A 25 15.15 7.51 -6.84
C PHE A 25 15.52 8.50 -5.74
N VAL A 26 15.10 8.25 -4.51
CA VAL A 26 15.28 9.17 -3.37
C VAL A 26 15.83 8.45 -2.13
N PRO A 27 16.94 7.70 -2.26
CA PRO A 27 17.51 6.97 -1.13
C PRO A 27 18.02 7.94 -0.04
N GLY A 28 17.61 7.70 1.21
CA GLY A 28 18.11 8.45 2.36
C GLY A 28 17.52 9.85 2.52
N ILE A 29 16.53 10.23 1.71
CA ILE A 29 15.79 11.48 1.91
C ILE A 29 14.90 11.34 3.15
N VAL A 30 15.04 12.29 4.07
CA VAL A 30 14.24 12.36 5.28
C VAL A 30 13.16 13.44 5.16
N PRO A 31 12.05 13.33 5.92
CA PRO A 31 10.99 14.32 5.88
C PRO A 31 11.51 15.75 6.16
N VAL A 32 10.77 16.74 5.66
CA VAL A 32 11.08 18.16 5.87
C VAL A 32 11.26 18.43 7.37
N GLY A 33 12.38 19.06 7.73
CA GLY A 33 12.72 19.41 9.12
C GLY A 33 13.44 18.32 9.91
N PHE A 34 13.77 17.18 9.30
CA PHE A 34 14.53 16.10 9.97
C PHE A 34 16.01 16.01 9.55
N ALA A 35 16.43 16.69 8.49
CA ALA A 35 17.84 16.74 8.09
C ALA A 35 18.53 17.96 8.68
N ASP A 36 19.75 17.75 9.17
CA ASP A 36 20.65 18.82 9.60
C ASP A 36 21.20 19.60 8.40
N GLU A 37 21.49 18.91 7.28
CA GLU A 37 21.90 19.54 6.03
C GLU A 37 20.74 19.83 5.06
N PRO A 38 20.85 20.89 4.24
CA PRO A 38 19.89 21.17 3.17
C PRO A 38 19.79 20.02 2.17
N GLN A 39 18.59 19.45 2.05
CA GLN A 39 18.28 18.45 1.04
C GLN A 39 17.77 19.12 -0.25
N PRO A 40 18.04 18.53 -1.43
CA PRO A 40 17.50 19.04 -2.68
C PRO A 40 15.97 18.96 -2.70
N LEU A 41 15.32 20.10 -2.99
CA LEU A 41 13.85 20.25 -2.89
C LEU A 41 13.09 19.20 -3.72
N TRP A 42 13.53 18.94 -4.95
CA TRP A 42 12.89 17.96 -5.84
C TRP A 42 12.87 16.55 -5.24
N ALA A 43 13.89 16.18 -4.47
CA ALA A 43 14.01 14.86 -3.88
C ALA A 43 13.08 14.74 -2.66
N VAL A 44 12.97 15.81 -1.87
CA VAL A 44 12.03 15.90 -0.75
C VAL A 44 10.57 15.84 -1.23
N GLU A 45 10.23 16.59 -2.28
CA GLU A 45 8.89 16.57 -2.88
C GLU A 45 8.54 15.19 -3.45
N THR A 46 9.49 14.56 -4.15
CA THR A 46 9.30 13.22 -4.71
C THR A 46 9.10 12.18 -3.62
N ALA A 47 9.94 12.19 -2.58
CA ALA A 47 9.81 11.29 -1.43
C ALA A 47 8.46 11.49 -0.72
N PHE A 48 8.01 12.73 -0.55
CA PHE A 48 6.71 13.03 0.05
C PHE A 48 5.55 12.46 -0.77
N VAL A 49 5.57 12.63 -2.10
CA VAL A 49 4.53 12.09 -2.98
C VAL A 49 4.51 10.55 -2.94
N LEU A 50 5.67 9.91 -3.04
CA LEU A 50 5.77 8.45 -2.97
C LEU A 50 5.26 7.93 -1.63
N ARG A 51 5.62 8.59 -0.52
CA ARG A 51 5.14 8.25 0.82
C ARG A 51 3.62 8.35 0.95
N ALA A 52 3.02 9.39 0.36
CA ALA A 52 1.57 9.53 0.34
C ALA A 52 0.90 8.37 -0.43
N VAL A 53 1.46 8.00 -1.60
CA VAL A 53 0.99 6.87 -2.40
C VAL A 53 1.10 5.56 -1.63
N GLU A 54 2.22 5.32 -0.94
CA GLU A 54 2.41 4.15 -0.07
C GLU A 54 1.33 4.05 0.99
N LEU A 55 1.08 5.13 1.73
CA LEU A 55 0.10 5.13 2.82
C LEU A 55 -1.33 4.88 2.31
N ILE A 56 -1.68 5.50 1.18
CA ILE A 56 -2.99 5.28 0.55
C ILE A 56 -3.11 3.84 0.07
N ALA A 57 -2.11 3.32 -0.66
CA ALA A 57 -2.11 1.97 -1.19
C ALA A 57 -2.16 0.92 -0.06
N ALA A 58 -1.38 1.12 1.00
CA ALA A 58 -1.41 0.28 2.20
C ALA A 58 -2.80 0.30 2.87
N GLY A 59 -3.41 1.48 3.03
CA GLY A 59 -4.75 1.62 3.58
C GLY A 59 -5.81 0.85 2.77
N VAL A 60 -5.81 1.03 1.44
CA VAL A 60 -6.73 0.31 0.55
C VAL A 60 -6.46 -1.19 0.57
N ALA A 61 -5.20 -1.63 0.61
CA ALA A 61 -4.85 -3.04 0.71
C ALA A 61 -5.41 -3.65 2.00
N VAL A 62 -5.25 -3.00 3.16
CA VAL A 62 -5.77 -3.50 4.44
C VAL A 62 -7.30 -3.59 4.43
N ILE A 63 -8.00 -2.56 3.94
CA ILE A 63 -9.47 -2.55 3.88
C ILE A 63 -9.98 -3.66 2.95
N SER A 64 -9.46 -3.72 1.73
CA SER A 64 -9.88 -4.71 0.73
C SER A 64 -9.56 -6.14 1.16
N PHE A 65 -8.40 -6.37 1.78
CA PHE A 65 -8.04 -7.66 2.36
C PHE A 65 -9.02 -8.09 3.44
N THR A 66 -9.34 -7.18 4.38
CA THR A 66 -10.26 -7.46 5.49
C THR A 66 -11.65 -7.85 4.98
N LEU A 67 -12.16 -7.12 3.98
CA LEU A 67 -13.45 -7.43 3.34
C LEU A 67 -13.42 -8.75 2.58
N ALA A 68 -12.38 -8.97 1.77
CA ALA A 68 -12.23 -10.19 0.98
C ALA A 68 -12.09 -11.44 1.85
N MET A 69 -11.32 -11.35 2.94
CA MET A 69 -11.14 -12.41 3.91
C MET A 69 -12.46 -12.73 4.62
N SER A 70 -13.16 -11.72 5.12
CA SER A 70 -14.45 -11.89 5.80
C SER A 70 -15.49 -12.57 4.92
N ALA A 71 -15.59 -12.14 3.65
CA ALA A 71 -16.47 -12.77 2.67
C ALA A 71 -16.08 -14.23 2.38
N SER A 72 -14.78 -14.51 2.28
CA SER A 72 -14.26 -15.86 2.01
C SER A 72 -14.54 -16.82 3.18
N ILE A 73 -14.41 -16.34 4.42
CA ILE A 73 -14.73 -17.11 5.62
C ILE A 73 -16.23 -17.41 5.67
N LYS A 74 -17.10 -16.41 5.48
CA LYS A 74 -18.56 -16.62 5.45
C LYS A 74 -18.97 -17.66 4.41
N ARG A 75 -18.39 -17.59 3.21
CA ARG A 75 -18.66 -18.56 2.15
C ARG A 75 -18.26 -19.99 2.55
N LYS A 76 -17.05 -20.16 3.11
CA LYS A 76 -16.57 -21.47 3.59
C LYS A 76 -17.43 -22.05 4.71
N LEU A 77 -17.91 -21.22 5.64
CA LEU A 77 -18.82 -21.69 6.71
C LEU A 77 -20.20 -22.09 6.15
N GLY A 78 -20.74 -21.35 5.19
CA GLY A 78 -21.99 -21.70 4.52
C GLY A 78 -21.90 -23.04 3.77
N GLU A 79 -20.80 -23.25 3.04
CA GLU A 79 -20.54 -24.51 2.32
C GLU A 79 -20.39 -25.72 3.28
N ARG A 80 -19.82 -25.53 4.48
CA ARG A 80 -19.73 -26.60 5.49
C ARG A 80 -21.07 -26.93 6.15
N ARG A 81 -21.99 -25.97 6.25
CA ARG A 81 -23.30 -26.17 6.89
C ARG A 81 -24.31 -26.86 5.97
N ALA A 82 -24.07 -26.83 4.66
CA ALA A 82 -24.91 -27.47 3.65
C ALA A 82 -24.49 -28.92 3.32
N ARG A 83 -23.40 -29.41 3.90
CA ARG A 83 -22.97 -30.81 3.88
C ARG A 83 -23.35 -31.49 5.18
#